data_AF-A0A164WWD3-F1
#
_entry.id   AF-A0A164WWD3-F1
#
_cell.length_a   1.000
_cell.length_b   1.000
_cell.length_c   1.000
_cell.angle_alpha   90.00
_cell.angle_beta   90.00
_cell.angle_gamma   90.00
#
_symmetry.space_group_name_H-M   'P 1'
#
loop_
_entity.id
_entity.type
_entity.pdbx_description
1 polymer ?
#
loop_
_entity_poly.entity_id
_entity_poly.type
_entity_poly.pdbx_seq_one_letter_code
_entity_poly.pdbx_strand_id
1 'polypeptide(L)'
;MFPYTLLVVILFAAQVYANYTVSFQSLSPGSPITSVVSGLTTHKLSKGLCKEGFSGARYCILYSYTFDARGISILALEEKHEYLWQRLALWASNPYLAHMPSSAMSRPSFAEVDVLGKGKGLAALRVIFPGEIVLAERPLILIDAQLKSEYSPQDIISLRRELSASLPQESHEYFMQLSGWHEHADPVDSRFDSNSFNINLGGEDTFHGLFPAVARLNHDCRPNLEYNWSEDTATMTLHAARRIEKDEELTISYVRGDFSSHQRQSRLKSTWGFDCACSLCSLPSYLQEESDNRLVILNDSLRMLDSNRLLPADKPAIAERLVHLVEMERLYTLLPESYAYAARAYAEIEDKHTALKYTTLAIEHGLRILGAEWKSWRELVELEEKLLKPNGRT
;
A
#
# COMPACT_ATOMS: atom_id res chain seq x y z
N MET A 1 -35.56 -0.47 17.27
CA MET A 1 -34.84 0.80 16.95
C MET A 1 -33.75 0.62 15.87
N PHE A 2 -33.70 -0.52 15.16
CA PHE A 2 -32.66 -0.89 14.18
C PHE A 2 -32.96 -0.70 12.66
N PRO A 3 -34.13 -0.21 12.18
CA PRO A 3 -34.38 -0.19 10.73
C PRO A 3 -33.65 0.94 9.99
N TYR A 4 -33.11 1.94 10.69
CA TYR A 4 -32.41 3.07 10.06
C TYR A 4 -30.95 2.76 9.71
N THR A 5 -30.26 1.91 10.46
CA THR A 5 -28.85 1.56 10.20
C THR A 5 -28.71 0.72 8.93
N LEU A 6 -29.63 -0.22 8.69
CA LEU A 6 -29.62 -1.06 7.48
C LEU A 6 -29.93 -0.26 6.21
N LEU A 7 -30.83 0.73 6.30
CA LEU A 7 -31.19 1.58 5.16
C LEU A 7 -30.06 2.54 4.79
N VAL A 8 -29.33 3.08 5.78
CA VAL A 8 -28.14 3.91 5.57
C VAL A 8 -27.01 3.08 4.96
N VAL A 9 -26.83 1.82 5.37
CA VAL A 9 -25.84 0.89 4.82
C VAL A 9 -26.13 0.53 3.35
N ILE A 10 -27.38 0.28 2.99
CA ILE A 10 -27.77 0.01 1.59
C ILE A 10 -27.57 1.25 0.71
N LEU A 11 -27.90 2.44 1.19
CA LEU A 11 -27.71 3.68 0.44
C LEU A 11 -26.22 4.04 0.29
N PHE A 12 -25.39 3.78 1.30
CA PHE A 12 -23.93 3.99 1.20
C PHE A 12 -23.26 2.96 0.28
N ALA A 13 -23.64 1.69 0.36
CA ALA A 13 -23.16 0.65 -0.54
C ALA A 13 -23.54 0.94 -1.99
N ALA A 14 -24.76 1.46 -2.24
CA ALA A 14 -25.19 1.90 -3.56
C ALA A 14 -24.43 3.13 -4.06
N GLN A 15 -24.08 4.09 -3.19
CA GLN A 15 -23.25 5.26 -3.54
C GLN A 15 -21.81 4.85 -3.89
N VAL A 16 -21.25 3.86 -3.18
CA VAL A 16 -19.96 3.24 -3.50
C VAL A 16 -20.06 2.50 -4.84
N TYR A 17 -21.08 1.66 -5.03
CA TYR A 17 -21.33 0.97 -6.31
C TYR A 17 -21.48 1.92 -7.50
N ALA A 18 -22.15 3.06 -7.32
CA ALA A 18 -22.35 4.08 -8.36
C ALA A 18 -21.05 4.83 -8.72
N ASN A 19 -20.14 5.02 -7.76
CA ASN A 19 -18.83 5.64 -8.02
C ASN A 19 -17.84 4.68 -8.70
N TYR A 20 -18.01 3.36 -8.55
CA TYR A 20 -17.18 2.33 -9.20
C TYR A 20 -17.76 1.82 -10.54
N THR A 21 -19.02 2.13 -10.86
CA THR A 21 -19.65 1.79 -12.16
C THR A 21 -19.48 2.89 -13.19
N VAL A 22 -18.24 3.34 -13.42
CA VAL A 22 -17.90 3.89 -14.73
C VAL A 22 -17.67 2.69 -15.65
N SER A 23 -18.62 2.49 -16.57
CA SER A 23 -18.66 1.42 -17.57
C SER A 23 -17.28 1.11 -18.17
N PHE A 24 -16.63 0.05 -17.68
CA PHE A 24 -15.58 -0.65 -18.41
C PHE A 24 -16.22 -1.29 -19.65
N GLN A 25 -16.16 -0.60 -20.79
CA GLN A 25 -16.26 -1.31 -22.06
C GLN A 25 -15.02 -2.20 -22.15
N SER A 26 -15.27 -3.51 -22.05
CA SER A 26 -14.28 -4.56 -22.26
C SER A 26 -13.54 -4.30 -23.58
N LEU A 27 -12.26 -3.95 -23.51
CA LEU A 27 -11.38 -4.07 -24.66
C LEU A 27 -11.19 -5.57 -24.91
N SER A 28 -11.82 -6.06 -25.97
CA SER A 28 -11.69 -7.43 -26.46
C SER A 28 -10.21 -7.75 -26.75
N PRO A 29 -9.70 -8.90 -26.29
CA PRO A 29 -8.30 -9.29 -26.52
C PRO A 29 -8.11 -9.63 -28.00
N GLY A 30 -7.34 -8.80 -28.73
CA GLY A 30 -7.00 -9.08 -30.13
C GLY A 30 -6.95 -7.89 -31.10
N SER A 31 -7.15 -6.64 -30.65
CA SER A 31 -6.95 -5.48 -31.53
C SER A 31 -5.50 -4.99 -31.45
N PRO A 32 -4.82 -4.75 -32.59
CA PRO A 32 -3.44 -4.28 -32.58
C PRO A 32 -3.36 -2.85 -32.00
N ILE A 33 -2.61 -2.70 -30.90
CA ILE A 33 -2.39 -1.44 -30.15
C ILE A 33 -1.50 -0.46 -30.95
N THR A 34 -1.26 -0.69 -32.24
CA THR A 34 -0.43 0.19 -33.08
C THR A 34 -1.07 1.54 -33.36
N SER A 35 -2.39 1.70 -33.18
CA SER A 35 -3.09 2.97 -33.46
C SER A 35 -3.21 3.92 -32.27
N VAL A 36 -2.95 3.48 -31.03
CA VAL A 36 -3.02 4.35 -29.83
C VAL A 36 -1.71 5.10 -29.61
N VAL A 37 -0.59 4.56 -30.11
CA VAL A 37 0.75 5.14 -29.94
C VAL A 37 0.99 6.38 -30.81
N SER A 38 0.26 6.55 -31.92
CA SER A 38 0.47 7.65 -32.87
C SER A 38 -0.10 9.01 -32.43
N GLY A 39 -0.93 9.04 -31.37
CA GLY A 39 -1.58 10.26 -30.86
C GLY A 39 -0.95 10.90 -29.62
N LEU A 40 0.09 10.29 -29.03
CA LEU A 40 0.67 10.70 -27.73
C LEU A 40 1.74 11.80 -27.85
N THR A 41 1.50 12.85 -28.64
CA THR A 41 2.45 13.94 -28.87
C THR A 41 2.53 14.98 -27.74
N THR A 42 1.81 14.81 -26.63
CA THR A 42 1.84 15.76 -25.49
C THR A 42 2.83 15.41 -24.38
N HIS A 43 3.32 14.16 -24.32
CA HIS A 43 4.36 13.76 -23.35
C HIS A 43 5.65 13.45 -24.10
N LYS A 44 6.75 14.12 -23.73
CA LYS A 44 8.09 13.77 -24.21
C LYS A 44 8.55 12.46 -23.55
N LEU A 45 7.94 11.35 -23.96
CA LEU A 45 8.34 10.01 -23.55
C LEU A 45 9.59 9.63 -24.34
N SER A 46 10.67 9.27 -23.65
CA SER A 46 11.83 8.66 -24.29
C SER A 46 11.71 7.15 -24.16
N LYS A 47 11.80 6.41 -25.29
CA LYS A 47 11.86 4.93 -25.28
C LYS A 47 13.08 4.40 -24.52
N GLY A 48 13.94 5.29 -24.03
CA GLY A 48 15.03 4.96 -23.14
C GLY A 48 16.25 4.45 -23.90
N LEU A 49 17.37 4.38 -23.20
CA LEU A 49 18.62 3.83 -23.71
C LEU A 49 18.88 2.51 -22.99
N CYS A 50 18.84 1.42 -23.73
CA CYS A 50 19.31 0.13 -23.24
C CYS A 50 20.83 0.08 -23.36
N LYS A 51 21.51 -0.23 -22.26
CA LYS A 51 22.96 -0.27 -22.15
C LYS A 51 23.39 -1.66 -21.71
N GLU A 52 24.57 -2.08 -22.15
CA GLU A 52 25.23 -3.24 -21.56
C GLU A 52 25.67 -2.92 -20.14
N GLY A 53 25.31 -3.81 -19.23
CA GLY A 53 25.75 -3.79 -17.86
C GLY A 53 27.16 -4.34 -17.70
N PHE A 54 27.80 -4.00 -16.58
CA PHE A 54 29.16 -4.46 -16.26
C PHE A 54 29.26 -5.98 -16.08
N SER A 55 28.15 -6.67 -15.79
CA SER A 55 28.03 -8.13 -15.67
C SER A 55 27.67 -8.84 -16.97
N GLY A 56 27.43 -8.09 -18.07
CA GLY A 56 26.95 -8.62 -19.35
C GLY A 56 25.42 -8.71 -19.47
N ALA A 57 24.68 -8.64 -18.35
CA ALA A 57 23.24 -8.40 -18.39
C ALA A 57 22.95 -6.99 -18.92
N ARG A 58 21.85 -6.81 -19.66
CA ARG A 58 21.46 -5.51 -20.22
C ARG A 58 20.36 -4.88 -19.38
N TYR A 59 20.41 -3.57 -19.23
CA TYR A 59 19.39 -2.78 -18.54
C TYR A 59 18.95 -1.61 -19.42
N CYS A 60 17.76 -1.08 -19.16
CA CYS A 60 17.21 0.07 -19.84
C CYS A 60 16.78 1.14 -18.84
N ILE A 61 17.05 2.40 -19.17
CA ILE A 61 16.53 3.56 -18.44
C ILE A 61 15.43 4.19 -19.28
N LEU A 62 14.20 4.17 -18.78
CA LEU A 62 13.05 4.88 -19.34
C LEU A 62 12.81 6.16 -18.54
N TYR A 63 12.45 7.26 -19.19
CA TYR A 63 12.08 8.48 -18.47
C TYR A 63 11.06 9.32 -19.24
N SER A 64 10.35 10.15 -18.50
CA SER A 64 9.50 11.22 -19.02
C SER A 64 9.69 12.45 -18.16
N TYR A 65 10.06 13.59 -18.76
CA TYR A 65 10.20 14.86 -18.04
C TYR A 65 8.86 15.54 -17.71
N THR A 66 7.76 15.01 -18.26
CA THR A 66 6.44 15.66 -18.23
C THR A 66 5.37 14.84 -17.51
N PHE A 67 5.71 13.61 -17.09
CA PHE A 67 4.80 12.75 -16.36
C PHE A 67 4.39 13.43 -15.05
N ASP A 68 3.09 13.65 -14.86
CA ASP A 68 2.51 14.36 -13.70
C ASP A 68 3.17 15.71 -13.36
N ALA A 69 3.72 16.41 -14.37
CA ALA A 69 4.51 17.64 -14.23
C ALA A 69 5.79 17.53 -13.36
N ARG A 70 6.05 16.38 -12.73
CA ARG A 70 7.23 16.09 -11.89
C ARG A 70 8.27 15.21 -12.60
N GLY A 71 7.86 14.58 -13.69
CA GLY A 71 8.64 13.57 -14.39
C GLY A 71 8.65 12.21 -13.68
N ILE A 72 9.25 11.23 -14.35
CA ILE A 72 9.47 9.87 -13.84
C ILE A 72 10.72 9.28 -14.49
N SER A 73 11.49 8.51 -13.73
CA SER A 73 12.60 7.70 -14.25
C SER A 73 12.47 6.24 -13.79
N ILE A 74 12.67 5.30 -14.71
CA ILE A 74 12.49 3.86 -14.48
C ILE A 74 13.75 3.15 -14.94
N LEU A 75 14.33 2.33 -14.06
CA LEU A 75 15.46 1.45 -14.35
C LEU A 75 15.02 0.00 -14.21
N ALA A 76 15.21 -0.79 -15.27
CA ALA A 76 14.88 -2.21 -15.26
C ALA A 76 15.79 -3.03 -16.18
N LEU A 77 15.79 -4.34 -15.99
CA LEU A 77 16.42 -5.27 -16.93
C LEU A 77 15.74 -5.19 -18.30
N GLU A 78 16.52 -5.44 -19.37
CA GLU A 78 16.07 -5.26 -20.75
C GLU A 78 14.83 -6.10 -21.12
N GLU A 79 14.70 -7.31 -20.56
CA GLU A 79 13.53 -8.18 -20.79
C GLU A 79 12.19 -7.58 -20.31
N LYS A 80 12.22 -6.65 -19.35
CA LYS A 80 11.03 -5.96 -18.84
C LYS A 80 10.73 -4.65 -19.59
N HIS A 81 11.63 -4.20 -20.47
CA HIS A 81 11.60 -2.89 -21.11
C HIS A 81 10.32 -2.61 -21.91
N GLU A 82 9.91 -3.54 -22.77
CA GLU A 82 8.76 -3.31 -23.65
C GLU A 82 7.44 -3.28 -22.86
N TYR A 83 7.31 -4.12 -21.83
CA TYR A 83 6.17 -4.09 -20.92
C TYR A 83 6.10 -2.75 -20.16
N LEU A 84 7.22 -2.28 -19.61
CA LEU A 84 7.29 -0.99 -18.89
C LEU A 84 7.03 0.19 -19.80
N TRP A 85 7.50 0.15 -21.05
CA TRP A 85 7.23 1.17 -22.06
C TRP A 85 5.72 1.29 -22.33
N GLN A 86 5.03 0.16 -22.50
CA GLN A 86 3.58 0.14 -22.70
C GLN A 86 2.83 0.65 -21.47
N ARG A 87 3.24 0.22 -20.26
CA ARG A 87 2.66 0.71 -19.00
C ARG A 87 2.84 2.22 -18.84
N LEU A 88 4.05 2.75 -19.08
CA LEU A 88 4.33 4.18 -19.00
C LEU A 88 3.46 4.99 -19.98
N ALA A 89 3.27 4.50 -21.20
CA ALA A 89 2.39 5.14 -22.18
C ALA A 89 0.93 5.16 -21.71
N LEU A 90 0.44 4.04 -21.14
CA LEU A 90 -0.90 3.96 -20.56
C LEU A 90 -1.09 4.92 -19.39
N TRP A 91 -0.15 4.96 -18.43
CA TRP A 91 -0.20 5.87 -17.29
C TRP A 91 -0.18 7.34 -17.74
N ALA A 92 0.64 7.68 -18.73
CA ALA A 92 0.71 9.04 -19.29
C ALA A 92 -0.60 9.43 -20.00
N SER A 93 -1.28 8.48 -20.64
CA SER A 93 -2.56 8.72 -21.32
C SER A 93 -3.77 8.91 -20.40
N ASN A 94 -3.64 8.63 -19.10
CA ASN A 94 -4.72 8.77 -18.13
C ASN A 94 -4.41 9.86 -17.08
N PRO A 95 -4.60 11.14 -17.45
CA PRO A 95 -4.34 12.27 -16.55
C PRO A 95 -5.38 12.42 -15.45
N TYR A 96 -6.57 11.81 -15.56
CA TYR A 96 -7.57 11.83 -14.49
C TYR A 96 -7.11 11.12 -13.21
N LEU A 97 -6.08 10.27 -13.33
CA LEU A 97 -5.42 9.60 -12.21
C LEU A 97 -4.12 10.30 -11.79
N ALA A 98 -3.57 11.20 -12.61
CA ALA A 98 -2.43 12.08 -12.26
C ALA A 98 -2.83 13.12 -11.21
N HIS A 99 -4.11 13.48 -11.24
CA HIS A 99 -4.75 14.41 -10.35
C HIS A 99 -6.01 13.73 -9.81
N MET A 100 -5.86 12.87 -8.80
CA MET A 100 -6.68 13.06 -7.60
C MET A 100 -5.96 14.18 -6.85
N PRO A 101 -6.20 15.45 -7.21
CA PRO A 101 -5.48 16.49 -6.55
C PRO A 101 -5.97 16.48 -5.11
N SER A 102 -5.07 16.77 -4.20
CA SER A 102 -5.43 17.40 -2.92
C SER A 102 -6.48 18.52 -3.10
N SER A 103 -6.66 19.09 -4.31
CA SER A 103 -7.70 20.06 -4.66
C SER A 103 -9.13 19.51 -4.93
N ALA A 104 -9.37 18.19 -4.97
CA ALA A 104 -10.73 17.64 -4.96
C ALA A 104 -11.30 17.62 -3.52
N MET A 105 -10.42 17.75 -2.52
CA MET A 105 -10.80 18.12 -1.16
C MET A 105 -10.71 19.64 -1.08
N SER A 106 -11.82 20.32 -0.80
CA SER A 106 -11.90 21.78 -0.66
C SER A 106 -10.97 22.39 0.42
N ARG A 107 -10.18 21.56 1.12
CA ARG A 107 -9.17 21.91 2.12
C ARG A 107 -8.04 20.85 2.12
N PRO A 108 -6.76 21.24 2.17
CA PRO A 108 -5.67 20.29 2.34
C PRO A 108 -5.85 19.49 3.64
N SER A 109 -5.70 18.17 3.58
CA SER A 109 -5.88 17.29 4.73
C SER A 109 -4.69 17.27 5.68
N PHE A 110 -3.50 17.68 5.21
CA PHE A 110 -2.26 17.60 5.96
C PHE A 110 -1.25 18.70 5.56
N ALA A 111 -0.21 18.87 6.38
CA ALA A 111 0.96 19.69 6.10
C ALA A 111 2.25 18.98 6.54
N GLU A 112 3.37 19.35 5.92
CA GLU A 112 4.70 18.96 6.42
C GLU A 112 5.04 19.75 7.69
N VAL A 113 5.56 19.06 8.70
CA VAL A 113 5.91 19.62 10.00
C VAL A 113 7.27 19.06 10.48
N ASP A 114 7.93 19.78 11.38
CA ASP A 114 9.04 19.23 12.16
C ASP A 114 8.47 18.42 13.33
N VAL A 115 8.82 17.14 13.38
CA VAL A 115 8.44 16.21 14.43
C VAL A 115 9.64 15.99 15.34
N LEU A 116 9.45 16.29 16.63
CA LEU A 116 10.50 16.17 17.63
C LEU A 116 11.10 14.77 17.66
N GLY A 117 12.41 14.67 17.43
CA GLY A 117 13.16 13.40 17.42
C GLY A 117 12.97 12.53 16.17
N LYS A 118 12.15 12.95 15.19
CA LYS A 118 11.93 12.22 13.94
C LYS A 118 12.27 13.02 12.68
N GLY A 119 12.59 14.31 12.80
CA GLY A 119 12.91 15.16 11.65
C GLY A 119 11.63 15.67 10.98
N LYS A 120 11.53 15.61 9.65
CA LYS A 120 10.31 16.00 8.93
C LYS A 120 9.26 14.89 9.03
N GLY A 121 8.00 15.29 9.12
CA GLY A 121 6.84 14.42 9.13
C GLY A 121 5.63 15.10 8.50
N LEU A 122 4.49 14.40 8.45
CA LEU A 122 3.21 14.99 8.05
C LEU A 122 2.27 15.03 9.26
N ALA A 123 1.44 16.07 9.36
CA ALA A 123 0.41 16.18 10.39
C ALA A 123 -0.94 16.59 9.79
N ALA A 124 -2.03 16.09 10.37
CA ALA A 124 -3.38 16.36 9.89
C ALA A 124 -3.80 17.82 10.16
N LEU A 125 -4.36 18.50 9.15
CA LEU A 125 -4.87 19.89 9.29
C LEU A 125 -6.33 19.94 9.76
N ARG A 126 -6.99 18.79 9.80
CA ARG A 126 -8.38 18.59 10.20
C ARG A 126 -8.56 17.17 10.73
N VAL A 127 -9.74 16.89 11.27
CA VAL A 127 -10.17 15.51 11.51
C VAL A 127 -10.24 14.77 10.18
N ILE A 128 -9.66 13.57 10.14
CA ILE A 128 -9.74 12.62 9.02
C ILE A 128 -10.47 11.36 9.52
N PHE A 129 -11.48 10.92 8.79
CA PHE A 129 -12.30 9.77 9.10
C PHE A 129 -11.74 8.48 8.48
N PRO A 130 -12.02 7.31 9.09
CA PRO A 130 -11.60 6.03 8.55
C PRO A 130 -12.00 5.84 7.07
N GLY A 131 -11.07 5.33 6.26
CA GLY A 131 -11.24 5.08 4.83
C GLY A 131 -11.04 6.29 3.92
N GLU A 132 -10.96 7.51 4.46
CA GLU A 132 -10.62 8.69 3.65
C GLU A 132 -9.24 8.52 3.01
N ILE A 133 -9.14 8.85 1.72
CA ILE A 133 -7.87 9.00 1.02
C ILE A 133 -7.20 10.28 1.50
N VAL A 134 -6.04 10.14 2.10
CA VAL A 134 -5.24 11.25 2.63
C VAL A 134 -4.25 11.76 1.60
N LEU A 135 -3.60 10.85 0.88
CA LEU A 135 -2.59 11.14 -0.13
C LEU A 135 -2.68 10.09 -1.24
N ALA A 136 -2.56 10.52 -2.49
CA ALA A 136 -2.37 9.65 -3.64
C ALA A 136 -1.17 10.18 -4.44
N GLU A 137 -0.15 9.35 -4.65
CA GLU A 137 1.09 9.76 -5.30
C GLU A 137 1.57 8.72 -6.30
N ARG A 138 1.96 9.18 -7.49
CA ARG A 138 2.66 8.38 -8.49
C ARG A 138 4.17 8.38 -8.27
N PRO A 139 4.88 7.30 -8.66
CA PRO A 139 6.30 7.17 -8.36
C PRO A 139 7.10 8.21 -9.14
N LEU A 140 8.11 8.78 -8.47
CA LEU A 140 9.11 9.61 -9.11
C LEU A 140 10.20 8.75 -9.75
N ILE A 141 10.55 7.64 -9.09
CA ILE A 141 11.56 6.69 -9.57
C ILE A 141 11.07 5.27 -9.34
N LEU A 142 11.28 4.38 -10.32
CA LEU A 142 11.07 2.94 -10.20
C LEU A 142 12.37 2.20 -10.53
N ILE A 143 12.76 1.25 -9.69
CA ILE A 143 13.96 0.42 -9.91
C ILE A 143 13.58 -1.05 -9.76
N ASP A 144 13.86 -1.85 -10.78
CA ASP A 144 13.71 -3.30 -10.70
C ASP A 144 14.57 -3.89 -9.58
N ALA A 145 13.95 -4.58 -8.62
CA ALA A 145 14.67 -5.11 -7.46
C ALA A 145 15.68 -6.21 -7.85
N GLN A 146 15.47 -6.89 -8.99
CA GLN A 146 16.36 -7.93 -9.49
C GLN A 146 17.73 -7.38 -9.90
N LEU A 147 17.85 -6.09 -10.21
CA LEU A 147 19.15 -5.49 -10.53
C LEU A 147 20.17 -5.66 -9.40
N LYS A 148 19.73 -5.73 -8.14
CA LYS A 148 20.64 -5.96 -7.01
C LYS A 148 21.32 -7.33 -7.02
N SER A 149 20.73 -8.35 -7.67
CA SER A 149 21.39 -9.65 -7.86
C SER A 149 22.26 -9.71 -9.10
N GLU A 150 21.97 -8.89 -10.11
CA GLU A 150 22.66 -8.90 -11.40
C GLU A 150 23.89 -7.94 -11.46
N TYR A 151 23.99 -6.98 -10.53
CA TYR A 151 24.99 -5.91 -10.57
C TYR A 151 25.71 -5.73 -9.23
N SER A 152 26.94 -5.19 -9.28
CA SER A 152 27.68 -4.87 -8.07
C SER A 152 27.06 -3.68 -7.32
N PRO A 153 27.26 -3.54 -6.00
CA PRO A 153 26.76 -2.39 -5.25
C PRO A 153 27.23 -1.03 -5.82
N GLN A 154 28.44 -0.94 -6.36
CA GLN A 154 28.97 0.30 -6.94
C GLN A 154 28.29 0.68 -8.27
N ASP A 155 27.92 -0.33 -9.06
CA ASP A 155 27.15 -0.10 -10.29
C ASP A 155 25.75 0.38 -9.96
N ILE A 156 25.09 -0.24 -8.96
CA ILE A 156 23.77 0.20 -8.48
C ILE A 156 23.80 1.65 -7.98
N ILE A 157 24.81 2.03 -7.18
CA ILE A 157 25.01 3.43 -6.74
C ILE A 157 25.14 4.36 -7.95
N SER A 158 25.95 3.98 -8.94
CA SER A 158 26.17 4.79 -10.14
C SER A 158 24.90 4.98 -10.96
N LEU A 159 24.11 3.92 -11.10
CA LEU A 159 22.82 3.94 -11.80
C LEU A 159 21.77 4.77 -11.05
N ARG A 160 21.72 4.67 -9.72
CA ARG A 160 20.85 5.50 -8.86
C ARG A 160 21.18 7.00 -9.01
N ARG A 161 22.47 7.36 -9.07
CA ARG A 161 22.90 8.74 -9.37
C ARG A 161 22.41 9.19 -10.75
N GLU A 162 22.62 8.39 -11.79
CA GLU A 162 22.15 8.71 -13.16
C GLU A 162 20.63 8.92 -13.18
N LEU A 163 19.85 8.02 -12.56
CA LEU A 163 18.40 8.14 -12.46
C LEU A 163 17.98 9.43 -11.76
N SER A 164 18.54 9.73 -10.60
CA SER A 164 18.19 10.96 -9.86
C SER A 164 18.50 12.22 -10.67
N ALA A 165 19.66 12.27 -11.36
CA ALA A 165 20.08 13.40 -12.18
C ALA A 165 19.26 13.55 -13.47
N SER A 166 18.58 12.50 -13.92
CA SER A 166 17.70 12.53 -15.09
C SER A 166 16.32 13.16 -14.82
N LEU A 167 15.98 13.43 -13.56
CA LEU A 167 14.70 14.04 -13.19
C LEU A 167 14.69 15.56 -13.51
N PRO A 168 13.51 16.16 -13.69
CA PRO A 168 13.37 17.62 -13.64
C PRO A 168 13.99 18.22 -12.38
N GLN A 169 14.54 19.42 -12.49
CA GLN A 169 15.32 20.06 -11.41
C GLN A 169 14.58 20.10 -10.07
N GLU A 170 13.32 20.56 -10.05
CA GLU A 170 12.51 20.64 -8.83
C GLU A 170 12.30 19.27 -8.17
N SER A 171 12.09 18.23 -8.98
CA SER A 171 11.92 16.87 -8.50
C SER A 171 13.21 16.25 -7.97
N HIS A 172 14.34 16.51 -8.63
CA HIS A 172 15.65 16.11 -8.14
C HIS A 172 15.98 16.82 -6.81
N GLU A 173 15.71 18.11 -6.71
CA GLU A 173 15.89 18.88 -5.47
C GLU A 173 15.00 18.34 -4.34
N TYR A 174 13.74 18.01 -4.63
CA TYR A 174 12.85 17.41 -3.64
C TYR A 174 13.35 16.04 -3.17
N PHE A 175 13.79 15.18 -4.09
CA PHE A 175 14.44 13.91 -3.74
C PHE A 175 15.65 14.13 -2.83
N MET A 176 16.51 15.11 -3.13
CA MET A 176 17.70 15.41 -2.31
C MET A 176 17.34 15.98 -0.93
N GLN A 177 16.13 16.46 -0.70
CA GLN A 177 15.64 16.89 0.62
C GLN A 177 15.07 15.74 1.48
N LEU A 178 14.95 14.52 0.93
CA LEU A 178 14.58 13.34 1.71
C LEU A 178 15.70 12.96 2.68
N SER A 179 15.30 12.34 3.79
CA SER A 179 16.23 11.84 4.80
C SER A 179 17.06 10.69 4.23
N GLY A 180 18.36 10.69 4.52
CA GLY A 180 19.24 9.56 4.24
C GLY A 180 19.80 9.04 5.55
N TRP A 181 19.62 7.75 5.82
CA TRP A 181 20.34 7.05 6.87
C TRP A 181 21.59 6.39 6.26
N HIS A 182 22.72 6.40 7.00
CA HIS A 182 24.11 6.02 6.65
C HIS A 182 25.07 7.20 6.43
N GLU A 183 25.77 7.60 7.50
CA GLU A 183 26.75 8.70 7.55
C GLU A 183 27.97 8.54 6.62
N HIS A 184 28.17 7.35 6.04
CA HIS A 184 29.27 7.04 5.12
C HIS A 184 28.81 6.46 3.77
N ALA A 185 27.50 6.42 3.51
CA ALA A 185 26.99 6.00 2.21
C ALA A 185 27.00 7.15 1.20
N ASP A 186 26.94 6.80 -0.07
CA ASP A 186 26.64 7.79 -1.11
C ASP A 186 25.32 8.52 -0.80
N PRO A 187 25.24 9.86 -0.91
CA PRO A 187 24.05 10.62 -0.53
C PRO A 187 22.78 10.25 -1.31
N VAL A 188 22.90 9.85 -2.57
CA VAL A 188 21.77 9.44 -3.41
C VAL A 188 21.33 8.04 -2.99
N ASP A 189 22.28 7.11 -2.88
CA ASP A 189 22.04 5.73 -2.47
C ASP A 189 21.35 5.61 -1.10
N SER A 190 21.86 6.36 -0.11
CA SER A 190 21.31 6.46 1.24
C SER A 190 19.83 6.87 1.25
N ARG A 191 19.44 7.82 0.39
CA ARG A 191 18.05 8.26 0.25
C ARG A 191 17.18 7.21 -0.42
N PHE A 192 17.69 6.51 -1.43
CA PHE A 192 16.94 5.40 -2.01
C PHE A 192 16.66 4.31 -0.97
N ASP A 193 17.67 3.88 -0.22
CA ASP A 193 17.50 2.80 0.74
C ASP A 193 16.59 3.17 1.91
N SER A 194 16.57 4.45 2.30
CA SER A 194 15.73 4.94 3.40
C SER A 194 14.27 5.17 3.00
N ASN A 195 13.98 5.47 1.72
CA ASN A 195 12.69 6.02 1.29
C ASN A 195 11.97 5.23 0.19
N SER A 196 12.54 4.12 -0.29
CA SER A 196 11.91 3.30 -1.33
C SER A 196 10.93 2.28 -0.75
N PHE A 197 9.85 2.03 -1.47
CA PHE A 197 8.81 1.06 -1.15
C PHE A 197 8.90 -0.13 -2.11
N ASN A 198 8.71 -1.34 -1.59
CA ASN A 198 8.53 -2.50 -2.45
C ASN A 198 7.11 -2.47 -3.04
N ILE A 199 7.02 -2.52 -4.36
CA ILE A 199 5.77 -2.58 -5.12
C ILE A 199 5.83 -3.74 -6.11
N ASN A 200 4.67 -4.30 -6.44
CA ASN A 200 4.57 -5.32 -7.47
C ASN A 200 4.20 -4.67 -8.80
N LEU A 201 4.85 -5.06 -9.88
CA LEU A 201 4.59 -4.53 -11.22
C LEU A 201 4.83 -5.59 -12.28
N GLY A 202 3.80 -5.97 -13.03
CA GLY A 202 3.89 -7.01 -14.06
C GLY A 202 3.62 -8.41 -13.52
N GLY A 203 2.82 -8.52 -12.45
CA GLY A 203 2.55 -9.78 -11.74
C GLY A 203 3.32 -9.85 -10.43
N GLU A 204 4.24 -10.82 -10.30
CA GLU A 204 5.02 -11.06 -9.08
C GLU A 204 6.40 -10.36 -9.08
N ASP A 205 6.72 -9.61 -10.14
CA ASP A 205 7.95 -8.83 -10.23
C ASP A 205 7.95 -7.69 -9.20
N THR A 206 9.02 -7.63 -8.40
CA THR A 206 9.18 -6.61 -7.35
C THR A 206 10.01 -5.44 -7.86
N PHE A 207 9.50 -4.23 -7.66
CA PHE A 207 10.21 -2.97 -7.90
C PHE A 207 10.37 -2.18 -6.60
N HIS A 208 11.43 -1.39 -6.51
CA HIS A 208 11.59 -0.33 -5.54
C HIS A 208 11.04 0.97 -6.13
N GLY A 209 9.92 1.46 -5.58
CA GLY A 209 9.30 2.72 -5.96
C GLY A 209 9.60 3.84 -4.97
N LEU A 210 9.96 5.01 -5.48
CA LEU A 210 10.19 6.21 -4.68
C LEU A 210 9.02 7.19 -4.82
N PHE A 211 8.41 7.54 -3.70
CA PHE A 211 7.23 8.41 -3.59
C PHE A 211 7.54 9.53 -2.58
N PRO A 212 8.09 10.68 -3.01
CA PRO A 212 8.65 11.68 -2.08
C PRO A 212 7.68 12.18 -1.01
N ALA A 213 6.41 12.41 -1.33
CA ALA A 213 5.43 12.86 -0.33
C ALA A 213 5.06 11.72 0.63
N VAL A 214 4.91 10.48 0.15
CA VAL A 214 4.69 9.31 1.01
C VAL A 214 5.92 9.05 1.90
N ALA A 215 7.13 9.27 1.40
CA ALA A 215 8.39 9.11 2.13
C ALA A 215 8.56 10.09 3.30
N ARG A 216 7.75 11.14 3.40
CA ARG A 216 7.69 12.02 4.57
C ARG A 216 6.94 11.41 5.75
N LEU A 217 6.21 10.32 5.58
CA LEU A 217 5.48 9.68 6.67
C LEU A 217 6.45 8.94 7.59
N ASN A 218 6.47 9.31 8.86
CA ASN A 218 7.27 8.63 9.87
C ASN A 218 6.67 7.28 10.29
N HIS A 219 7.50 6.50 10.98
CA HIS A 219 7.08 5.24 11.58
C HIS A 219 6.23 5.42 12.84
N ASP A 220 5.16 4.63 12.93
CA ASP A 220 4.56 4.17 14.19
C ASP A 220 4.31 2.65 14.12
N CYS A 221 4.47 1.94 15.25
CA CYS A 221 4.22 0.50 15.30
C CYS A 221 2.73 0.15 15.18
N ARG A 222 1.84 1.10 15.47
CA ARG A 222 0.37 1.04 15.34
C ARG A 222 -0.10 2.27 14.54
N PRO A 223 0.19 2.29 13.23
CA PRO A 223 0.03 3.48 12.40
C PRO A 223 -1.44 3.88 12.25
N ASN A 224 -1.66 5.10 11.78
CA ASN A 224 -2.99 5.61 11.46
C ASN A 224 -3.28 5.67 9.95
N LEU A 225 -2.29 5.47 9.10
CA LEU A 225 -2.46 5.30 7.66
C LEU A 225 -2.03 3.90 7.20
N GLU A 226 -2.66 3.44 6.13
CA GLU A 226 -2.22 2.28 5.35
C GLU A 226 -2.08 2.67 3.88
N TYR A 227 -1.07 2.14 3.20
CA TYR A 227 -0.84 2.40 1.78
C TYR A 227 -1.22 1.21 0.91
N ASN A 228 -1.77 1.50 -0.27
CA ASN A 228 -2.09 0.53 -1.31
C ASN A 228 -1.47 0.95 -2.64
N TRP A 229 -0.88 0.00 -3.35
CA TRP A 229 -0.32 0.21 -4.68
C TRP A 229 -1.29 -0.29 -5.76
N SER A 230 -1.53 0.54 -6.77
CA SER A 230 -2.28 0.17 -7.98
C SER A 230 -1.37 0.25 -9.20
N GLU A 231 -1.05 -0.91 -9.79
CA GLU A 231 -0.27 -1.02 -11.03
C GLU A 231 -0.98 -0.38 -12.23
N ASP A 232 -2.30 -0.51 -12.34
CA ASP A 232 -3.06 0.04 -13.46
C ASP A 232 -3.01 1.56 -13.52
N THR A 233 -2.93 2.20 -12.36
CA THR A 233 -2.91 3.66 -12.23
C THR A 233 -1.52 4.22 -11.92
N ALA A 234 -0.53 3.36 -11.66
CA ALA A 234 0.77 3.69 -11.07
C ALA A 234 0.68 4.59 -9.84
N THR A 235 -0.26 4.31 -8.94
CA THR A 235 -0.54 5.20 -7.80
C THR A 235 -0.41 4.47 -6.48
N MET A 236 0.34 5.06 -5.56
CA MET A 236 0.33 4.73 -4.13
C MET A 236 -0.73 5.57 -3.44
N THR A 237 -1.72 4.93 -2.82
CA THR A 237 -2.84 5.61 -2.14
C THR A 237 -2.80 5.32 -0.65
N LEU A 238 -2.88 6.37 0.17
CA LEU A 238 -2.85 6.31 1.63
C LEU A 238 -4.26 6.52 2.18
N HIS A 239 -4.78 5.53 2.89
CA HIS A 239 -6.08 5.57 3.54
C HIS A 239 -5.95 5.69 5.05
N ALA A 240 -6.84 6.45 5.68
CA ALA A 240 -6.94 6.49 7.13
C ALA A 240 -7.46 5.15 7.68
N ALA A 241 -6.63 4.44 8.44
CA ALA A 241 -7.00 3.16 9.05
C ALA A 241 -7.94 3.32 10.26
N ARG A 242 -7.93 4.52 10.85
CA ARG A 242 -8.81 4.93 11.96
C ARG A 242 -9.10 6.43 11.88
N ARG A 243 -9.91 6.93 12.82
CA ARG A 243 -10.07 8.37 12.99
C ARG A 243 -8.73 9.00 13.40
N ILE A 244 -8.41 10.13 12.78
CA ILE A 244 -7.20 10.93 13.03
C ILE A 244 -7.65 12.32 13.45
N GLU A 245 -7.16 12.80 14.58
CA GLU A 245 -7.49 14.14 15.05
C GLU A 245 -6.69 15.21 14.32
N LYS A 246 -7.20 16.45 14.36
CA LYS A 246 -6.41 17.60 13.93
C LYS A 246 -5.09 17.66 14.72
N ASP A 247 -4.02 18.03 14.03
CA ASP A 247 -2.65 18.19 14.54
C ASP A 247 -1.97 16.85 14.93
N GLU A 248 -2.65 15.71 14.73
CA GLU A 248 -2.06 14.38 14.90
C GLU A 248 -1.07 14.07 13.78
N GLU A 249 0.08 13.47 14.14
CA GLU A 249 1.08 13.00 13.17
C GLU A 249 0.49 11.88 12.29
N LEU A 250 0.72 11.96 10.99
CA LEU A 250 0.38 10.92 10.02
C LEU A 250 1.54 9.94 9.91
N THR A 251 1.24 8.65 10.07
CA THR A 251 2.26 7.61 10.23
C THR A 251 1.90 6.34 9.48
N ILE A 252 2.93 5.61 9.06
CA ILE A 252 2.84 4.26 8.49
C ILE A 252 3.74 3.31 9.30
N SER A 253 3.60 1.99 9.09
CA SER A 253 4.54 1.04 9.69
C SER A 253 5.64 0.68 8.70
N TYR A 254 6.91 0.83 9.10
CA TYR A 254 8.07 0.41 8.29
C TYR A 254 8.42 -1.07 8.50
N VAL A 255 7.86 -1.67 9.53
CA VAL A 255 8.07 -3.07 9.92
C VAL A 255 6.74 -3.78 9.99
N ARG A 256 6.78 -5.12 10.00
CA ARG A 256 5.56 -5.91 10.14
C ARG A 256 4.94 -5.69 11.52
N GLY A 257 3.62 -5.62 11.58
CA GLY A 257 2.87 -5.37 12.81
C GLY A 257 2.92 -6.51 13.83
N ASP A 258 3.26 -7.73 13.38
CA ASP A 258 3.33 -8.97 14.16
C ASP A 258 4.71 -9.23 14.80
N PHE A 259 5.67 -8.34 14.57
CA PHE A 259 6.99 -8.41 15.22
C PHE A 259 6.89 -8.08 16.71
N SER A 260 7.68 -8.76 17.53
CA SER A 260 7.85 -8.43 18.95
C SER A 260 8.52 -7.08 19.16
N SER A 261 8.42 -6.52 20.36
CA SER A 261 9.09 -5.27 20.76
C SER A 261 10.57 -5.25 20.39
N HIS A 262 11.31 -6.30 20.74
CA HIS A 262 12.72 -6.47 20.41
C HIS A 262 12.97 -6.53 18.90
N GLN A 263 12.15 -7.30 18.15
CA GLN A 263 12.28 -7.41 16.70
C GLN A 263 12.03 -6.06 16.00
N ARG A 264 11.00 -5.31 16.43
CA ARG A 264 10.71 -3.97 15.91
C ARG A 264 11.89 -3.04 16.14
N GLN A 265 12.38 -2.93 17.38
CA GLN A 265 13.52 -2.06 17.71
C GLN A 265 14.79 -2.43 16.93
N SER A 266 15.15 -3.72 16.92
CA SER A 266 16.33 -4.20 16.21
C SER A 266 16.26 -3.92 14.71
N ARG A 267 15.10 -4.16 14.08
CA ARG A 267 14.91 -3.91 12.64
C ARG A 267 14.96 -2.41 12.32
N LEU A 268 14.29 -1.58 13.10
CA LEU A 268 14.27 -0.12 12.90
C LEU A 268 15.66 0.47 13.07
N LYS A 269 16.40 0.04 14.10
CA LYS A 269 17.76 0.49 14.35
C LYS A 269 18.72 0.09 13.23
N SER A 270 18.63 -1.15 12.76
CA SER A 270 19.53 -1.69 11.73
C SER A 270 19.20 -1.24 10.30
N THR A 271 18.00 -0.72 10.05
CA THR A 271 17.57 -0.33 8.69
C THR A 271 17.35 1.18 8.53
N TRP A 272 17.01 1.90 9.59
CA TRP A 272 16.77 3.36 9.58
C TRP A 272 17.51 4.12 10.70
N GLY A 273 18.24 3.43 11.58
CA GLY A 273 19.12 4.08 12.56
C GLY A 273 18.51 4.61 13.84
N PHE A 274 17.20 4.52 14.00
CA PHE A 274 16.49 5.11 15.13
C PHE A 274 15.92 4.06 16.09
N ASP A 275 15.78 4.46 17.34
CA ASP A 275 15.05 3.71 18.36
C ASP A 275 13.61 4.24 18.41
N CYS A 276 12.64 3.34 18.24
CA CYS A 276 11.24 3.74 18.16
C CYS A 276 10.71 4.17 19.53
N ALA A 277 10.10 5.35 19.58
CA ALA A 277 9.49 5.93 20.77
C ALA A 277 7.96 6.08 20.64
N CYS A 278 7.30 5.29 19.78
CA CYS A 278 5.85 5.31 19.63
C CYS A 278 5.14 4.91 20.95
N SER A 279 3.81 5.08 21.01
CA SER A 279 3.04 4.79 22.22
C SER A 279 3.14 3.33 22.70
N LEU A 280 3.50 2.39 21.81
CA LEU A 280 3.69 0.98 22.17
C LEU A 280 5.11 0.72 22.69
N CYS A 281 6.13 1.25 22.01
CA CYS A 281 7.53 1.03 22.37
C CYS A 281 7.99 1.85 23.58
N SER A 282 7.25 2.90 23.94
CA SER A 282 7.48 3.72 25.15
C SER A 282 6.82 3.17 26.41
N LEU A 283 6.03 2.08 26.31
CA LEU A 283 5.43 1.45 27.49
C LEU A 283 6.50 0.83 28.41
N PRO A 284 6.20 0.66 29.70
CA PRO A 284 6.98 -0.22 30.57
C PRO A 284 7.19 -1.61 29.97
N SER A 285 8.34 -2.23 30.24
CA SER A 285 8.74 -3.50 29.63
C SER A 285 7.70 -4.63 29.82
N TYR A 286 7.05 -4.70 30.99
CA TYR A 286 6.03 -5.72 31.24
C TYR A 286 4.78 -5.57 30.35
N LEU A 287 4.38 -4.34 30.00
CA LEU A 287 3.26 -4.12 29.06
C LEU A 287 3.67 -4.39 27.61
N GLN A 288 4.93 -4.16 27.26
CA GLN A 288 5.47 -4.58 25.97
C GLN A 288 5.48 -6.11 25.85
N GLU A 289 5.88 -6.82 26.91
CA GLU A 289 5.85 -8.27 26.99
C GLU A 289 4.42 -8.83 26.88
N GLU A 290 3.43 -8.19 27.51
CA GLU A 290 2.02 -8.56 27.34
C GLU A 290 1.55 -8.42 25.88
N SER A 291 1.96 -7.35 25.18
CA SER A 291 1.69 -7.20 23.73
C SER A 291 2.37 -8.30 22.92
N ASP A 292 3.64 -8.56 23.19
CA ASP A 292 4.39 -9.62 22.51
C ASP A 292 3.74 -11.00 22.71
N ASN A 293 3.26 -11.30 23.92
CA ASN A 293 2.51 -12.53 24.21
C ASN A 293 1.19 -12.60 23.43
N ARG A 294 0.46 -11.48 23.29
CA ARG A 294 -0.76 -11.43 22.46
C ARG A 294 -0.44 -11.67 20.98
N LEU A 295 0.68 -11.15 20.48
CA LEU A 295 1.14 -11.39 19.09
C LEU A 295 1.49 -12.86 18.86
N VAL A 296 2.04 -13.58 19.84
CA VAL A 296 2.27 -15.03 19.75
C VAL A 296 0.94 -15.77 19.58
N ILE A 297 -0.05 -15.49 20.43
CA ILE A 297 -1.37 -16.15 20.37
C ILE A 297 -2.10 -15.81 19.06
N LEU A 298 -1.96 -14.57 18.59
CA LEU A 298 -2.51 -14.10 17.32
C LEU A 298 -1.92 -14.91 16.15
N ASN A 299 -0.60 -15.01 16.08
CA ASN A 299 0.09 -15.76 15.02
C ASN A 299 -0.24 -17.26 15.06
N ASP A 300 -0.35 -17.84 16.25
CA ASP A 300 -0.79 -19.23 16.38
C ASP A 300 -2.24 -19.41 15.91
N SER A 301 -3.13 -18.46 16.21
CA SER A 301 -4.52 -18.49 15.73
C SER A 301 -4.61 -18.47 14.20
N LEU A 302 -3.82 -17.60 13.54
CA LEU A 302 -3.72 -17.58 12.07
C LEU A 302 -3.25 -18.92 11.52
N ARG A 303 -2.15 -19.47 12.03
CA ARG A 303 -1.63 -20.78 11.58
C ARG A 303 -2.64 -21.91 11.76
N MET A 304 -3.40 -21.90 12.84
CA MET A 304 -4.44 -22.90 13.08
C MET A 304 -5.57 -22.78 12.06
N LEU A 305 -6.03 -21.56 11.77
CA LEU A 305 -7.11 -21.28 10.81
C LEU A 305 -6.71 -21.58 9.36
N ASP A 306 -5.45 -21.32 8.99
CA ASP A 306 -4.90 -21.67 7.68
C ASP A 306 -4.67 -23.18 7.50
N SER A 307 -4.67 -23.93 8.60
CA SER A 307 -4.45 -25.37 8.56
C SER A 307 -5.74 -26.14 8.35
N ASN A 308 -5.69 -27.22 7.56
CA ASN A 308 -6.78 -28.20 7.45
C ASN A 308 -6.86 -29.14 8.67
N ARG A 309 -6.34 -28.74 9.83
CA ARG A 309 -6.23 -29.60 11.03
C ARG A 309 -7.35 -29.38 12.05
N LEU A 310 -8.07 -28.26 11.94
CA LEU A 310 -9.19 -27.95 12.83
C LEU A 310 -10.47 -28.64 12.36
N LEU A 311 -11.25 -29.14 13.32
CA LEU A 311 -12.64 -29.49 13.03
C LEU A 311 -13.43 -28.21 12.72
N PRO A 312 -14.39 -28.24 11.79
CA PRO A 312 -15.19 -27.07 11.45
C PRO A 312 -15.81 -26.37 12.68
N ALA A 313 -16.28 -27.15 13.66
CA ALA A 313 -16.89 -26.65 14.89
C ALA A 313 -15.94 -25.83 15.78
N ASP A 314 -14.63 -26.02 15.68
CA ASP A 314 -13.64 -25.33 16.52
C ASP A 314 -13.13 -24.02 15.88
N LYS A 315 -13.28 -23.87 14.56
CA LYS A 315 -12.78 -22.69 13.82
C LYS A 315 -13.38 -21.37 14.30
N PRO A 316 -14.70 -21.24 14.57
CA PRO A 316 -15.30 -19.97 14.96
C PRO A 316 -14.67 -19.36 16.22
N ALA A 317 -14.46 -20.16 17.27
CA ALA A 317 -13.87 -19.67 18.52
C ALA A 317 -12.43 -19.15 18.32
N ILE A 318 -11.65 -19.80 17.45
CA ILE A 318 -10.29 -19.36 17.12
C ILE A 318 -10.32 -18.08 16.28
N ALA A 319 -11.25 -17.97 15.33
CA ALA A 319 -11.42 -16.78 14.50
C ALA A 319 -11.90 -15.56 15.32
N GLU A 320 -12.82 -15.73 16.26
CA GLU A 320 -13.24 -14.65 17.17
C GLU A 320 -12.10 -14.21 18.09
N ARG A 321 -11.30 -15.15 18.60
CA ARG A 321 -10.08 -14.84 19.37
C ARG A 321 -9.10 -14.02 18.53
N LEU A 322 -8.89 -14.40 17.27
CA LEU A 322 -8.03 -13.66 16.33
C LEU A 322 -8.52 -12.21 16.16
N VAL A 323 -9.81 -12.03 15.84
CA VAL A 323 -10.42 -10.69 15.69
C VAL A 323 -10.18 -9.85 16.95
N HIS A 324 -10.46 -10.40 18.14
CA HIS A 324 -10.29 -9.70 19.40
C HIS A 324 -8.84 -9.28 19.66
N LEU A 325 -7.87 -10.16 19.38
CA LEU A 325 -6.44 -9.86 19.52
C LEU A 325 -6.00 -8.75 18.57
N VAL A 326 -6.47 -8.78 17.32
CA VAL A 326 -6.16 -7.76 16.31
C VAL A 326 -6.72 -6.39 16.69
N GLU A 327 -7.93 -6.33 17.22
CA GLU A 327 -8.54 -5.10 17.73
C GLU A 327 -7.78 -4.55 18.94
N MET A 328 -7.45 -5.38 19.93
CA MET A 328 -6.67 -4.97 21.10
C MET A 328 -5.29 -4.45 20.72
N GLU A 329 -4.64 -5.12 19.77
CA GLU A 329 -3.34 -4.71 19.26
C GLU A 329 -3.44 -3.54 18.27
N ARG A 330 -4.63 -3.09 17.85
CA ARG A 330 -4.82 -2.01 16.85
C ARG A 330 -4.13 -2.29 15.53
N LEU A 331 -4.13 -3.56 15.11
CA LEU A 331 -3.56 -4.00 13.83
C LEU A 331 -4.62 -3.87 12.71
N TYR A 332 -5.05 -2.63 12.44
CA TYR A 332 -6.19 -2.35 11.55
C TYR A 332 -6.04 -2.93 10.13
N THR A 333 -4.82 -3.11 9.66
CA THR A 333 -4.51 -3.70 8.34
C THR A 333 -4.83 -5.20 8.27
N LEU A 334 -4.75 -5.90 9.40
CA LEU A 334 -5.07 -7.32 9.53
C LEU A 334 -6.55 -7.57 9.86
N LEU A 335 -7.28 -6.53 10.26
CA LEU A 335 -8.66 -6.63 10.70
C LEU A 335 -9.62 -7.15 9.61
N PRO A 336 -9.56 -6.68 8.34
CA PRO A 336 -10.39 -7.21 7.27
C PRO A 336 -10.22 -8.72 7.08
N GLU A 337 -8.97 -9.20 7.06
CA GLU A 337 -8.67 -10.62 6.86
C GLU A 337 -9.09 -11.45 8.09
N SER A 338 -8.97 -10.89 9.29
CA SER A 338 -9.45 -11.54 10.53
C SER A 338 -10.97 -11.73 10.52
N TYR A 339 -11.71 -10.74 10.05
CA TYR A 339 -13.15 -10.89 9.80
C TYR A 339 -13.43 -11.90 8.69
N ALA A 340 -12.61 -11.96 7.63
CA ALA A 340 -12.76 -12.96 6.58
C ALA A 340 -12.58 -14.40 7.09
N TYR A 341 -11.65 -14.65 8.02
CA TYR A 341 -11.54 -15.95 8.70
C TYR A 341 -12.80 -16.28 9.51
N ALA A 342 -13.33 -15.32 10.27
CA ALA A 342 -14.56 -15.53 11.03
C ALA A 342 -15.76 -15.81 10.12
N ALA A 343 -15.90 -15.05 9.03
CA ALA A 343 -16.94 -15.26 8.02
C ALA A 343 -16.90 -16.68 7.44
N ARG A 344 -15.72 -17.13 7.00
CA ARG A 344 -15.52 -18.48 6.46
C ARG A 344 -15.80 -19.57 7.51
N ALA A 345 -15.32 -19.39 8.74
CA ALA A 345 -15.53 -20.35 9.82
C ALA A 345 -17.02 -20.54 10.17
N TYR A 346 -17.79 -19.44 10.28
CA TYR A 346 -19.23 -19.52 10.55
C TYR A 346 -20.02 -20.03 9.34
N ALA A 347 -19.61 -19.71 8.12
CA ALA A 347 -20.24 -20.22 6.91
C ALA A 347 -20.09 -21.75 6.80
N GLU A 348 -18.95 -22.30 7.22
CA GLU A 348 -18.65 -23.73 7.19
C GLU A 348 -19.53 -24.55 8.15
N ILE A 349 -19.93 -23.97 9.28
CA ILE A 349 -20.86 -24.59 10.24
C ILE A 349 -22.33 -24.20 10.00
N GLU A 350 -22.63 -23.60 8.84
CA GLU A 350 -23.97 -23.19 8.42
C GLU A 350 -24.65 -22.14 9.33
N ASP A 351 -23.90 -21.42 10.18
CA ASP A 351 -24.41 -20.23 10.88
C ASP A 351 -24.41 -19.03 9.95
N LYS A 352 -25.45 -18.98 9.12
CA LYS A 352 -25.66 -17.97 8.09
C LYS A 352 -25.69 -16.54 8.63
N HIS A 353 -26.25 -16.32 9.81
CA HIS A 353 -26.42 -14.98 10.36
C HIS A 353 -25.08 -14.40 10.81
N THR A 354 -24.30 -15.19 11.56
CA THR A 354 -22.99 -14.75 12.05
C THR A 354 -21.97 -14.68 10.93
N ALA A 355 -22.03 -15.61 9.96
CA ALA A 355 -21.23 -15.54 8.74
C ALA A 355 -21.47 -14.22 8.00
N LEU A 356 -22.74 -13.86 7.74
CA LEU A 356 -23.08 -12.62 7.03
C LEU A 356 -22.57 -11.38 7.76
N LYS A 357 -22.71 -11.31 9.10
CA LYS A 357 -22.16 -10.22 9.91
C LYS A 357 -20.66 -10.04 9.65
N TYR A 358 -19.87 -11.13 9.73
CA TYR A 358 -18.43 -11.04 9.55
C TYR A 358 -18.04 -10.78 8.08
N THR A 359 -18.79 -11.32 7.12
CA THR A 359 -18.58 -11.02 5.70
C THR A 359 -18.74 -9.53 5.43
N THR A 360 -19.83 -8.90 5.90
CA THR A 360 -20.07 -7.46 5.71
C THR A 360 -18.98 -6.62 6.40
N LEU A 361 -18.57 -6.98 7.62
CA LEU A 361 -17.47 -6.30 8.31
C LEU A 361 -16.13 -6.41 7.55
N ALA A 362 -15.81 -7.61 7.05
CA ALA A 362 -14.60 -7.87 6.28
C ALA A 362 -14.57 -7.00 5.01
N ILE A 363 -15.68 -6.98 4.26
CA ILE A 363 -15.88 -6.16 3.07
C ILE A 363 -15.72 -4.66 3.37
N GLU A 364 -16.44 -4.15 4.37
CA GLU A 364 -16.48 -2.74 4.70
C GLU A 364 -15.11 -2.21 5.11
N HIS A 365 -14.39 -2.96 5.95
CA HIS A 365 -13.05 -2.59 6.39
C HIS A 365 -12.02 -2.81 5.28
N GLY A 366 -12.10 -3.92 4.56
CA GLY A 366 -11.16 -4.30 3.51
C GLY A 366 -11.12 -3.28 2.38
N LEU A 367 -12.27 -2.91 1.83
CA LEU A 367 -12.31 -1.88 0.77
C LEU A 367 -11.83 -0.52 1.24
N ARG A 368 -12.14 -0.13 2.49
CA ARG A 368 -11.74 1.18 3.04
C ARG A 368 -10.25 1.29 3.32
N ILE A 369 -9.62 0.21 3.79
CA ILE A 369 -8.23 0.21 4.26
C ILE A 369 -7.29 -0.31 3.18
N LEU A 370 -7.67 -1.39 2.49
CA LEU A 370 -6.83 -2.15 1.55
C LEU A 370 -7.20 -1.90 0.07
N GLY A 371 -8.29 -1.17 -0.19
CA GLY A 371 -8.73 -0.83 -1.54
C GLY A 371 -9.35 -2.00 -2.32
N ALA A 372 -9.66 -1.76 -3.59
CA ALA A 372 -10.35 -2.71 -4.47
C ALA A 372 -9.51 -3.92 -4.89
N GLU A 373 -8.19 -3.84 -4.75
CA GLU A 373 -7.23 -4.90 -5.08
C GLU A 373 -7.01 -5.89 -3.93
N TRP A 374 -7.72 -5.74 -2.81
CA TRP A 374 -7.65 -6.68 -1.70
C TRP A 374 -8.07 -8.09 -2.12
N LYS A 375 -7.16 -9.06 -1.98
CA LYS A 375 -7.30 -10.43 -2.53
C LYS A 375 -8.60 -11.15 -2.12
N SER A 376 -9.05 -10.96 -0.88
CA SER A 376 -10.23 -11.65 -0.35
C SER A 376 -11.56 -10.99 -0.74
N TRP A 377 -11.52 -9.79 -1.36
CA TRP A 377 -12.72 -9.01 -1.71
C TRP A 377 -13.72 -9.80 -2.55
N ARG A 378 -13.28 -10.38 -3.68
CA ARG A 378 -14.17 -11.07 -4.63
C ARG A 378 -14.83 -12.30 -4.01
N GLU A 379 -14.05 -13.12 -3.31
CA GLU A 379 -14.54 -14.30 -2.61
C GLU A 379 -15.60 -13.94 -1.57
N LEU A 380 -15.39 -12.86 -0.81
CA LEU A 380 -16.33 -12.43 0.22
C LEU A 380 -17.62 -11.87 -0.36
N VAL A 381 -17.59 -11.19 -1.51
CA VAL A 381 -18.81 -10.75 -2.20
C VAL A 381 -19.63 -11.95 -2.65
N GLU A 382 -19.00 -12.96 -3.26
CA GLU A 382 -19.69 -14.19 -3.66
C GLU A 382 -20.28 -14.94 -2.45
N LEU A 383 -19.55 -14.96 -1.32
CA LEU A 383 -20.04 -15.50 -0.07
C LEU A 383 -21.25 -14.71 0.46
N GLU A 384 -21.20 -13.38 0.45
CA GLU A 384 -22.31 -12.52 0.85
C GLU A 384 -23.57 -12.80 0.02
N GLU A 385 -23.43 -12.84 -1.31
CA GLU A 385 -24.53 -13.15 -2.22
C GLU A 385 -25.14 -14.54 -1.94
N LYS A 386 -24.29 -15.55 -1.68
CA LYS A 386 -24.75 -16.89 -1.30
C LYS A 386 -25.50 -16.87 0.03
N LEU A 387 -25.01 -16.13 1.02
CA LEU A 387 -25.62 -15.97 2.34
C LEU A 387 -26.90 -15.12 2.30
N LEU A 388 -27.12 -14.28 1.28
CA LEU A 388 -28.36 -13.51 1.16
C LEU A 388 -29.48 -14.25 0.41
N LYS A 389 -29.16 -15.29 -0.36
CA LYS A 389 -30.17 -16.10 -1.06
C LYS A 389 -31.12 -16.75 -0.04
N PRO A 390 -32.46 -16.64 -0.22
CA PRO A 390 -33.40 -17.38 0.61
C PRO A 390 -33.10 -18.87 0.53
N ASN A 391 -33.16 -19.59 1.65
CA ASN A 391 -33.10 -21.05 1.59
C ASN A 391 -34.24 -21.50 0.69
N GLY A 392 -33.94 -22.29 -0.34
CA GLY A 392 -34.91 -22.70 -1.34
C GLY A 392 -36.19 -23.19 -0.67
N ARG A 393 -37.32 -22.55 -1.00
CA ARG A 393 -38.59 -23.27 -1.02
C ARG A 393 -38.41 -24.30 -2.13
N THR A 394 -38.16 -25.53 -1.72
CA THR A 394 -38.28 -26.75 -2.54
C THR A 394 -39.64 -26.80 -3.22
#